data_AF-A0A6I7X0T3-F1
#
_entry.id   AF-A0A6I7X0T3-F1
#
_cell.length_a   1.000
_cell.length_b   1.000
_cell.length_c   1.000
_cell.angle_alpha   90.00
_cell.angle_beta   90.00
_cell.angle_gamma   90.00
#
_symmetry.space_group_name_H-M   'P 1'
#
loop_
_entity.id
_entity.type
_entity.pdbx_description
1 polymer ?
#
loop_
_entity_poly.entity_id
_entity_poly.type
_entity_poly.pdbx_seq_one_letter_code
_entity_poly.pdbx_strand_id
1 'polypeptide(L)'
;MQVLQDHIKSDDATNATILSFAEYKIILGHTQDIENLIKQDYSIRGLTLRGSLCFLENRNDEALKFYSATVQQIKQKTRKRNVFLPSIHGFFYNLALLKNRAPENLNYLKKQLAIIAKSKEEDYFLSIQIQLQHGFN
;
A
#
# COMPACT_ATOMS: atom_id res chain seq x y z
N MET A 1 7.99 -22.60 2.21
CA MET A 1 6.82 -21.82 1.70
C MET A 1 5.56 -22.66 1.57
N GLN A 2 5.65 -23.91 1.14
CA GLN A 2 4.54 -24.88 1.25
C GLN A 2 3.97 -24.94 2.69
N VAL A 3 4.85 -24.90 3.70
CA VAL A 3 4.49 -24.79 5.13
C VAL A 3 3.52 -23.65 5.48
N LEU A 4 3.67 -22.44 4.90
CA LEU A 4 2.76 -21.31 5.17
C LEU A 4 1.42 -21.49 4.46
N GLN A 5 1.44 -22.02 3.24
CA GLN A 5 0.22 -22.31 2.50
C GLN A 5 -0.58 -23.44 3.13
N ASP A 6 0.09 -24.46 3.66
CA ASP A 6 -0.51 -25.59 4.35
C ASP A 6 -1.05 -25.18 5.72
N HIS A 7 -0.37 -24.28 6.43
CA HIS A 7 -0.85 -23.73 7.70
C HIS A 7 -2.05 -22.78 7.52
N ILE A 8 -2.14 -22.05 6.39
CA ILE A 8 -3.32 -21.21 6.09
C ILE A 8 -4.54 -22.06 5.72
N LYS A 9 -4.32 -23.27 5.21
CA LYS A 9 -5.39 -24.25 4.95
C LYS A 9 -5.86 -24.97 6.21
N SER A 10 -5.16 -24.86 7.34
CA SER A 10 -5.65 -25.33 8.62
C SER A 10 -6.43 -24.21 9.31
N ASP A 11 -7.55 -24.54 9.98
CA ASP A 11 -8.45 -23.58 10.64
C ASP A 11 -7.79 -22.80 11.81
N ASP A 12 -6.50 -23.03 12.08
CA ASP A 12 -5.72 -22.38 13.16
C ASP A 12 -4.98 -21.11 12.72
N ALA A 13 -5.07 -20.73 11.44
CA ALA A 13 -4.33 -19.59 10.91
C ALA A 13 -4.80 -18.27 11.50
N THR A 14 -3.91 -17.57 12.21
CA THR A 14 -4.22 -16.22 12.70
C THR A 14 -4.38 -15.22 11.56
N ASN A 15 -5.19 -14.18 11.77
CA ASN A 15 -5.34 -13.09 10.80
C ASN A 15 -4.00 -12.44 10.43
N ALA A 16 -3.06 -12.33 11.39
CA ALA A 16 -1.73 -11.82 11.12
C ALA A 16 -0.95 -12.68 10.12
N THR A 17 -1.09 -14.01 10.21
CA THR A 17 -0.48 -14.97 9.27
C THR A 17 -1.07 -14.85 7.87
N ILE A 18 -2.40 -14.72 7.78
CA ILE A 18 -3.12 -14.54 6.50
C ILE A 18 -2.62 -13.27 5.80
N LEU A 19 -2.56 -12.14 6.52
CA LEU A 19 -2.07 -10.88 5.98
C LEU A 19 -0.60 -10.94 5.55
N SER A 20 0.26 -11.64 6.31
CA SER A 20 1.67 -11.82 5.93
C SER A 20 1.84 -12.65 4.66
N PHE A 21 1.01 -13.68 4.47
CA PHE A 21 1.02 -14.46 3.24
C PHE A 21 0.46 -13.69 2.04
N ALA A 22 -0.61 -12.91 2.25
CA ALA A 22 -1.12 -12.01 1.23
C ALA A 22 -0.08 -10.98 0.79
N GLU A 23 0.62 -10.36 1.74
CA GLU A 23 1.71 -9.42 1.49
C GLU A 23 2.85 -10.07 0.70
N TYR A 24 3.27 -11.28 1.09
CA TYR A 24 4.27 -12.03 0.34
C TYR A 24 3.85 -12.27 -1.12
N LYS A 25 2.61 -12.72 -1.36
CA LYS A 25 2.11 -12.96 -2.72
C LYS A 25 2.06 -11.66 -3.54
N ILE A 26 1.64 -10.54 -2.93
CA ILE A 26 1.65 -9.20 -3.55
C ILE A 26 3.06 -8.80 -3.96
N ILE A 27 4.06 -9.00 -3.09
CA ILE A 27 5.46 -8.67 -3.39
C ILE A 27 5.98 -9.50 -4.57
N LEU A 28 5.54 -10.75 -4.72
CA LEU A 28 5.85 -11.57 -5.89
C LEU A 28 5.05 -11.21 -7.15
N GLY A 29 4.08 -10.29 -7.06
CA GLY A 29 3.18 -9.97 -8.17
C GLY A 29 2.12 -11.05 -8.43
N HIS A 30 1.97 -12.03 -7.55
CA HIS A 30 0.89 -13.03 -7.64
C HIS A 30 -0.37 -12.42 -7.07
N THR A 31 -1.43 -12.26 -7.87
CA THR A 31 -2.67 -11.61 -7.43
C THR A 31 -3.81 -12.61 -7.16
N GLN A 32 -3.66 -13.84 -7.62
CA GLN A 32 -4.71 -14.86 -7.53
C GLN A 32 -5.10 -15.14 -6.07
N ASP A 33 -6.40 -15.24 -5.81
CA ASP A 33 -7.02 -15.59 -4.52
C ASP A 33 -6.75 -14.65 -3.34
N ILE A 34 -5.92 -13.61 -3.50
CA ILE A 34 -5.59 -12.71 -2.40
C ILE A 34 -6.82 -11.95 -1.92
N GLU A 35 -7.65 -11.48 -2.85
CA GLU A 35 -8.87 -10.74 -2.50
C GLU A 35 -9.76 -11.56 -1.55
N ASN A 36 -9.92 -12.85 -1.81
CA ASN A 36 -10.70 -13.74 -0.93
C ASN A 36 -10.08 -13.89 0.47
N LEU A 37 -8.75 -13.91 0.57
CA LEU A 37 -8.04 -14.01 1.84
C LEU A 37 -8.21 -12.76 2.71
N ILE A 38 -8.31 -11.56 2.10
CA ILE A 38 -8.24 -10.29 2.84
C ILE A 38 -9.51 -9.41 2.73
N LYS A 39 -10.57 -9.85 2.03
CA LYS A 39 -11.78 -9.05 1.77
C LYS A 39 -12.50 -8.54 3.02
N GLN A 40 -12.39 -9.27 4.15
CA GLN A 40 -13.03 -8.91 5.41
C GLN A 40 -12.10 -8.13 6.36
N ASP A 41 -10.83 -7.93 6.00
CA ASP A 41 -9.90 -7.18 6.83
C ASP A 41 -9.95 -5.68 6.49
N TYR A 42 -10.46 -4.90 7.45
CA TYR A 42 -10.57 -3.44 7.38
C TYR A 42 -9.51 -2.72 8.24
N SER A 43 -8.50 -3.45 8.72
CA SER A 43 -7.37 -2.84 9.41
C SER A 43 -6.53 -2.00 8.44
N ILE A 44 -5.69 -1.12 8.99
CA ILE A 44 -4.69 -0.36 8.21
C ILE A 44 -3.88 -1.30 7.29
N ARG A 45 -3.47 -2.47 7.79
CA ARG A 45 -2.70 -3.44 7.00
C ARG A 45 -3.55 -4.08 5.89
N GLY A 46 -4.76 -4.57 6.22
CA GLY A 46 -5.67 -5.15 5.24
C GLY A 46 -6.02 -4.18 4.10
N LEU A 47 -6.36 -2.93 4.43
CA LEU A 47 -6.63 -1.89 3.44
C LEU A 47 -5.40 -1.57 2.57
N THR A 48 -4.20 -1.54 3.16
CA THR A 48 -2.94 -1.33 2.42
C THR A 48 -2.69 -2.43 1.40
N LEU A 49 -2.89 -3.68 1.79
CA LEU A 49 -2.73 -4.84 0.90
C LEU A 49 -3.78 -4.85 -0.21
N ARG A 50 -5.04 -4.51 0.10
CA ARG A 50 -6.11 -4.37 -0.91
C ARG A 50 -5.81 -3.27 -1.94
N GLY A 51 -5.30 -2.12 -1.48
CA GLY A 51 -4.85 -1.06 -2.40
C GLY A 51 -3.74 -1.54 -3.33
N SER A 52 -2.78 -2.30 -2.79
CA SER A 52 -1.66 -2.85 -3.55
C SER A 52 -2.10 -3.90 -4.55
N LEU A 53 -3.01 -4.79 -4.16
CA LEU A 53 -3.62 -5.79 -5.04
C LEU A 53 -4.33 -5.10 -6.22
N CYS A 54 -5.19 -4.11 -5.94
CA CYS A 54 -5.90 -3.37 -6.97
C CYS A 54 -4.94 -2.66 -7.94
N PHE A 55 -3.85 -2.07 -7.42
CA PHE A 55 -2.84 -1.43 -8.25
C PHE A 55 -2.16 -2.43 -9.20
N LEU A 56 -1.75 -3.60 -8.69
CA LEU A 56 -1.12 -4.66 -9.49
C LEU A 56 -2.05 -5.20 -10.58
N GLU A 57 -3.36 -5.24 -10.32
CA GLU A 57 -4.41 -5.62 -11.27
C GLU A 57 -4.86 -4.47 -12.18
N ASN A 58 -4.17 -3.33 -12.14
CA ASN A 58 -4.47 -2.12 -12.91
C ASN A 58 -5.85 -1.50 -12.62
N ARG A 59 -6.48 -1.86 -11.48
CA ARG A 59 -7.70 -1.25 -10.92
C ARG A 59 -7.37 0.01 -10.14
N ASN A 60 -6.77 1.00 -10.80
CA ASN A 60 -6.16 2.17 -10.15
C ASN A 60 -7.15 3.01 -9.31
N ASP A 61 -8.39 3.20 -9.77
CA ASP A 61 -9.37 3.99 -9.02
C ASP A 61 -9.80 3.31 -7.71
N GLU A 62 -9.91 1.97 -7.73
CA GLU A 62 -10.15 1.18 -6.52
C GLU A 62 -8.93 1.20 -5.59
N ALA A 63 -7.72 1.10 -6.16
CA ALA A 63 -6.48 1.21 -5.40
C ALA A 63 -6.44 2.53 -4.61
N LEU A 64 -6.76 3.65 -5.26
CA LEU A 64 -6.79 4.97 -4.62
C LEU A 64 -7.83 5.05 -3.49
N LYS A 65 -8.99 4.40 -3.61
CA LYS A 65 -10.00 4.35 -2.54
C LYS A 65 -9.44 3.63 -1.30
N PHE A 66 -8.81 2.46 -1.48
CA PHE A 66 -8.24 1.71 -0.38
C PHE A 66 -7.07 2.44 0.28
N TYR A 67 -6.14 2.98 -0.50
CA TYR A 67 -5.02 3.76 0.06
C TYR A 67 -5.48 5.01 0.79
N SER A 68 -6.48 5.73 0.26
CA SER A 68 -7.05 6.90 0.92
C SER A 68 -7.67 6.53 2.27
N ALA A 69 -8.41 5.42 2.32
CA ALA A 69 -8.97 4.89 3.57
C ALA A 69 -7.87 4.52 4.57
N THR A 70 -6.78 3.87 4.12
CA THR A 70 -5.60 3.59 4.95
C THR A 70 -5.02 4.87 5.56
N VAL A 71 -4.73 5.88 4.73
CA VAL A 71 -4.16 7.16 5.19
C VAL A 71 -5.10 7.82 6.21
N GLN A 72 -6.41 7.80 5.97
CA GLN A 72 -7.39 8.35 6.89
C GLN A 72 -7.37 7.63 8.24
N GLN A 73 -7.32 6.30 8.26
CA GLN A 73 -7.21 5.53 9.51
C GLN A 73 -5.90 5.82 10.26
N ILE A 74 -4.76 5.92 9.55
CA ILE A 74 -3.48 6.27 10.19
C ILE A 74 -3.55 7.66 10.82
N LYS A 75 -4.12 8.66 10.10
CA LYS A 75 -4.31 10.01 10.64
C LYS A 75 -5.19 10.01 11.89
N GLN A 76 -6.26 9.22 11.91
CA GLN A 76 -7.13 9.11 13.09
C GLN A 76 -6.40 8.48 14.27
N LYS A 77 -5.66 7.38 14.04
CA LYS A 77 -4.92 6.64 15.08
C LYS A 77 -3.74 7.43 15.64
N THR A 78 -3.00 8.13 14.79
CA THR A 78 -1.76 8.83 15.18
C THR A 78 -1.96 10.32 15.48
N ARG A 79 -3.11 10.89 15.08
CA ARG A 79 -3.40 12.34 15.07
C ARG A 79 -2.40 13.19 14.26
N LYS A 80 -1.48 12.57 13.51
CA LYS A 80 -0.52 13.26 12.65
C LYS A 80 -1.23 13.82 11.41
N ARG A 81 -0.94 15.07 11.06
CA ARG A 81 -1.46 15.71 9.82
C ARG A 81 -0.71 15.24 8.58
N ASN A 82 0.60 15.05 8.71
CA ASN A 82 1.50 14.60 7.66
C ASN A 82 1.78 13.10 7.86
N VAL A 83 1.18 12.29 7.00
CA VAL A 83 1.32 10.84 6.98
C VAL A 83 1.63 10.43 5.55
N PHE A 84 2.57 9.50 5.40
CA PHE A 84 2.84 8.77 4.17
C PHE A 84 2.84 7.28 4.48
N LEU A 85 2.62 6.44 3.46
CA LEU A 85 2.78 4.99 3.60
C LEU A 85 4.25 4.63 3.34
N PRO A 86 4.90 3.83 4.21
CA PRO A 86 6.25 3.36 3.96
C PRO A 86 6.24 2.18 2.97
N SER A 87 7.44 1.70 2.64
CA SER A 87 7.76 0.49 1.89
C SER A 87 7.26 0.49 0.45
N ILE A 88 7.27 -0.70 -0.16
CA ILE A 88 6.76 -0.94 -1.52
C ILE A 88 5.30 -0.50 -1.68
N HIS A 89 4.49 -0.60 -0.62
CA HIS A 89 3.08 -0.20 -0.66
C HIS A 89 2.90 1.30 -0.80
N GLY A 90 3.74 2.10 -0.14
CA GLY A 90 3.79 3.55 -0.35
C GLY A 90 4.23 3.93 -1.76
N PHE A 91 5.18 3.18 -2.32
CA PHE A 91 5.61 3.35 -3.70
C PHE A 91 4.46 3.06 -4.69
N PHE A 92 3.75 1.95 -4.54
CA PHE A 92 2.56 1.64 -5.35
C PHE A 92 1.46 2.70 -5.23
N TYR A 93 1.23 3.24 -4.04
CA TYR A 93 0.27 4.32 -3.86
C TYR A 93 0.68 5.57 -4.64
N ASN A 94 1.95 5.98 -4.54
CA ASN A 94 2.47 7.13 -5.29
C ASN A 94 2.38 6.91 -6.81
N LEU A 95 2.63 5.70 -7.29
CA LEU A 95 2.44 5.34 -8.70
C LEU A 95 0.97 5.34 -9.12
N ALA A 96 0.04 4.92 -8.25
CA ALA A 96 -1.39 4.96 -8.52
C ALA A 96 -1.88 6.41 -8.69
N LEU A 97 -1.40 7.32 -7.83
CA LEU A 97 -1.67 8.78 -7.93
C LEU A 97 -1.15 9.35 -9.25
N LEU A 98 0.07 8.98 -9.63
CA LEU A 98 0.67 9.39 -10.91
C LEU A 98 -0.11 8.84 -12.11
N LYS A 99 -0.50 7.57 -12.08
CA LYS A 99 -1.22 6.90 -13.17
C LYS A 99 -2.61 7.49 -13.42
N ASN A 100 -3.33 7.88 -12.36
CA ASN A 100 -4.68 8.43 -12.49
C ASN A 100 -4.70 9.82 -13.16
N ARG A 101 -3.59 10.59 -13.09
CA ARG A 101 -3.39 11.89 -13.77
C ARG A 101 -4.36 13.02 -13.40
N ALA A 102 -5.32 12.81 -12.50
CA ALA A 102 -6.18 13.89 -12.04
C ALA A 102 -5.35 14.99 -11.32
N PRO A 103 -5.59 16.28 -11.58
CA PRO A 103 -4.81 17.37 -11.00
C PRO A 103 -4.70 17.34 -9.47
N GLU A 104 -5.78 16.95 -8.79
CA GLU A 104 -5.83 16.77 -7.35
C GLU A 104 -4.89 15.66 -6.85
N ASN A 105 -4.80 14.55 -7.60
CA ASN A 105 -3.93 13.42 -7.27
C ASN A 105 -2.47 13.76 -7.52
N LEU A 106 -2.16 14.50 -8.59
CA LEU A 106 -0.81 14.99 -8.86
C LEU A 106 -0.36 16.01 -7.80
N ASN A 107 -1.23 16.94 -7.40
CA ASN A 107 -0.95 17.88 -6.32
C ASN A 107 -0.76 17.18 -4.98
N TYR A 108 -1.57 16.15 -4.70
CA TYR A 108 -1.41 15.34 -3.50
C TYR A 108 -0.10 14.54 -3.51
N LEU A 109 0.25 13.93 -4.64
CA LEU A 109 1.52 13.24 -4.83
C LEU A 109 2.71 14.16 -4.56
N LYS A 110 2.73 15.38 -5.12
CA LYS A 110 3.78 16.38 -4.82
C LYS A 110 3.92 16.65 -3.31
N LYS A 111 2.80 16.74 -2.58
CA LYS A 111 2.81 16.91 -1.12
C LYS A 111 3.36 15.67 -0.40
N GLN A 112 2.98 14.46 -0.82
CA GLN A 112 3.52 13.22 -0.26
C GLN A 112 5.04 13.14 -0.44
N LEU A 113 5.53 13.41 -1.65
CA LEU A 113 6.96 13.41 -1.97
C LEU A 113 7.74 14.43 -1.13
N ALA A 114 7.19 15.63 -0.93
CA ALA A 114 7.81 16.64 -0.06
C ALA A 114 7.85 16.24 1.43
N ILE A 115 6.88 15.45 1.90
CA ILE A 115 6.90 14.87 3.27
C ILE A 115 7.97 13.78 3.35
N ILE A 116 7.99 12.87 2.38
CA ILE A 116 8.95 11.77 2.25
C ILE A 116 10.39 12.29 2.24
N ALA A 117 10.69 13.29 1.42
CA ALA A 117 12.02 13.89 1.31
C ALA A 117 12.53 14.55 2.61
N LYS A 118 11.61 14.93 3.52
CA LYS A 118 11.93 15.51 4.83
C LYS A 118 11.91 14.48 5.96
N SER A 119 11.50 13.25 5.66
CA SER A 119 11.45 12.18 6.64
C SER A 119 12.86 11.75 7.03
N LYS A 120 13.03 11.38 8.31
CA LYS A 120 14.26 10.73 8.80
C LYS A 120 14.11 9.20 8.85
N GLU A 121 12.96 8.68 8.41
CA GLU A 121 12.71 7.24 8.39
C GLU A 121 13.52 6.59 7.27
N GLU A 122 14.31 5.57 7.61
CA GLU A 122 15.05 4.77 6.64
C GLU A 122 14.12 3.74 6.01
N ASP A 123 13.87 3.88 4.71
CA ASP A 123 13.10 2.93 3.92
C ASP A 123 13.78 2.73 2.56
N TYR A 124 13.96 1.47 2.14
CA TYR A 124 14.61 1.14 0.87
C TYR A 124 13.93 1.83 -0.34
N PHE A 125 12.60 1.93 -0.31
CA PHE A 125 11.80 2.56 -1.35
C PHE A 125 11.78 4.09 -1.26
N LEU A 126 12.31 4.70 -0.17
CA LEU A 126 12.35 6.15 -0.02
C LEU A 126 13.16 6.81 -1.15
N SER A 127 14.32 6.23 -1.48
CA SER A 127 15.21 6.73 -2.53
C SER A 127 14.51 6.74 -3.90
N ILE A 128 13.80 5.67 -4.22
CA ILE A 128 13.04 5.52 -5.46
C ILE A 128 11.86 6.51 -5.50
N GLN A 129 11.18 6.70 -4.37
CA GLN A 129 10.10 7.68 -4.26
C GLN A 129 10.62 9.11 -4.46
N ILE A 130 11.79 9.48 -3.92
CA ILE A 130 12.42 10.79 -4.13
C ILE A 130 12.77 10.99 -5.61
N GLN A 131 13.25 9.96 -6.32
CA GLN A 131 13.53 10.08 -7.76
C GLN A 131 12.28 10.41 -8.59
N LEU A 132 11.09 9.92 -8.20
CA LEU A 132 9.84 10.35 -8.84
C LEU A 132 9.64 11.87 -8.75
N GLN A 133 10.02 12.50 -7.64
CA GLN A 133 9.91 13.95 -7.47
C GLN A 133 10.78 14.72 -8.47
N HIS A 134 11.98 14.23 -8.77
CA HIS A 134 12.87 14.85 -9.74
C HIS A 134 12.32 14.82 -11.16
N GLY A 135 11.56 13.77 -11.54
CA GLY A 135 10.92 13.67 -12.85
C GLY A 135 9.70 14.59 -13.07
N PHE A 136 9.22 15.27 -12.02
CA PHE A 136 8.11 16.23 -12.11
C PHE A 136 8.54 17.71 -12.25
N ASN A 137 9.84 17.99 -12.12
CA ASN A 137 10.43 19.32 -12.30
C ASN A 137 11.02 19.45 -13.71
#